data_AF-A0A3B1DKN4-F1
#
_entry.id   AF-A0A3B1DKN4-F1
#
_cell.length_a   1.000
_cell.length_b   1.000
_cell.length_c   1.000
_cell.angle_alpha   90.00
_cell.angle_beta   90.00
_cell.angle_gamma   90.00
#
_symmetry.space_group_name_H-M   'P 1'
#
loop_
_entity.id
_entity.type
_entity.pdbx_description
1 polymer ?
#
loop_
_entity_poly.entity_id
_entity_poly.type
_entity_poly.pdbx_seq_one_letter_code
_entity_poly.pdbx_strand_id
1 'polypeptide(L)'
;DDTLTIILKNQASTYDQALVVKSLIQMFQLTQDANDLVMAEQIMDFFVNKWNRSGFDMFYDVRTQDAETIPEFKIIHAGPALWIGDAAMDLYEKTGNTVYFNLALEIAQWSMSLPHYESGIAMGDVDTDVPWRRIFSLEHNIDFISVIKKFLKYKDKNMLLSIDTNFLETELSNLIGFIKKRYNPESGLLNRGVGLDDRGIAH
;
A
#
# COMPACT_ATOMS: atom_id res chain seq x y z
N ASP A 1 -34.61 -2.75 -0.64
CA ASP A 1 -33.24 -2.60 -1.13
C ASP A 1 -32.50 -3.89 -0.94
N ASP A 2 -32.12 -4.53 -2.05
CA ASP A 2 -31.33 -5.75 -2.01
C ASP A 2 -29.91 -5.39 -1.55
N THR A 3 -29.41 -6.14 -0.57
CA THR A 3 -28.10 -6.05 0.08
C THR A 3 -26.95 -5.85 -0.92
N LEU A 4 -27.09 -6.39 -2.14
CA LEU A 4 -26.14 -6.23 -3.25
C LEU A 4 -25.96 -4.78 -3.71
N THR A 5 -27.03 -3.99 -3.76
CA THR A 5 -26.95 -2.56 -4.16
C THR A 5 -26.27 -1.74 -3.08
N ILE A 6 -26.37 -2.14 -1.80
CA ILE A 6 -25.74 -1.43 -0.68
C ILE A 6 -24.22 -1.61 -0.72
N ILE A 7 -23.73 -2.80 -1.09
CA ILE A 7 -22.29 -3.11 -1.11
C ILE A 7 -21.52 -2.25 -2.11
N LEU A 8 -22.12 -1.79 -3.22
CA LEU A 8 -21.42 -0.95 -4.20
C LEU A 8 -21.77 0.53 -4.10
N LYS A 9 -22.89 0.87 -3.46
CA LYS A 9 -23.43 2.22 -3.52
C LYS A 9 -22.63 3.15 -2.62
N ASN A 10 -22.08 4.19 -3.23
CA ASN A 10 -21.30 5.25 -2.57
C ASN A 10 -20.00 4.76 -1.93
N GLN A 11 -19.48 3.58 -2.28
CA GLN A 11 -18.22 3.10 -1.74
C GLN A 11 -17.04 3.47 -2.66
N ALA A 12 -15.98 3.98 -2.06
CA ALA A 12 -14.67 4.16 -2.67
C ALA A 12 -13.68 3.21 -2.01
N SER A 13 -13.34 2.12 -2.71
CA SER A 13 -12.24 1.23 -2.33
C SER A 13 -10.90 1.96 -2.43
N THR A 14 -10.08 1.89 -1.39
CA THR A 14 -8.73 2.49 -1.35
C THR A 14 -7.84 1.96 -2.48
N TYR A 15 -7.93 0.66 -2.80
CA TYR A 15 -7.20 0.08 -3.93
C TYR A 15 -7.64 0.68 -5.27
N ASP A 16 -8.95 0.83 -5.47
CA ASP A 16 -9.48 1.39 -6.71
C ASP A 16 -9.04 2.85 -6.86
N GLN A 17 -9.03 3.62 -5.77
CA GLN A 17 -8.57 5.01 -5.82
C GLN A 17 -7.07 5.11 -6.19
N ALA A 18 -6.22 4.24 -5.63
CA ALA A 18 -4.80 4.17 -6.00
C ALA A 18 -4.62 3.86 -7.50
N LEU A 19 -5.38 2.89 -8.02
CA LEU A 19 -5.35 2.53 -9.43
C LEU A 19 -5.87 3.66 -10.32
N VAL A 20 -6.94 4.34 -9.93
CA VAL A 20 -7.49 5.49 -10.66
C VAL A 20 -6.45 6.61 -10.77
N VAL A 21 -5.73 6.94 -9.69
CA VAL A 21 -4.64 7.94 -9.74
C VAL A 21 -3.59 7.55 -10.79
N LYS A 22 -3.16 6.28 -10.79
CA LYS A 22 -2.17 5.78 -11.77
C LYS A 22 -2.71 5.80 -13.20
N SER A 23 -3.98 5.45 -13.40
CA SER A 23 -4.64 5.53 -14.70
C SER A 23 -4.79 6.97 -15.20
N LEU A 24 -5.14 7.92 -14.33
CA LEU A 24 -5.24 9.34 -14.68
C LEU A 24 -3.88 9.92 -15.09
N ILE A 25 -2.79 9.54 -14.43
CA ILE A 25 -1.43 9.91 -14.86
C ILE A 25 -1.14 9.39 -16.27
N GLN A 26 -1.53 8.16 -16.58
CA GLN A 26 -1.37 7.59 -17.92
C GLN A 26 -2.26 8.29 -18.95
N MET A 27 -3.51 8.60 -18.60
CA MET A 27 -4.41 9.35 -19.46
C MET A 27 -3.85 10.72 -19.78
N PHE A 28 -3.37 11.47 -18.78
CA PHE A 28 -2.67 12.73 -19.01
C PHE A 28 -1.50 12.59 -19.99
N GLN A 29 -0.71 11.52 -19.90
CA GLN A 29 0.41 11.30 -20.85
C GLN A 29 -0.09 11.12 -22.29
N LEU A 30 -1.25 10.50 -22.48
CA LEU A 30 -1.84 10.23 -23.80
C LEU A 30 -2.60 11.45 -24.36
N THR A 31 -3.38 12.13 -23.52
CA THR A 31 -4.33 13.17 -23.92
C THR A 31 -3.76 14.58 -23.76
N GLN A 32 -2.79 14.75 -22.85
CA GLN A 32 -2.32 16.05 -22.34
C GLN A 32 -3.44 16.89 -21.70
N ASP A 33 -4.55 16.29 -21.28
CA ASP A 33 -5.62 16.98 -20.57
C ASP A 33 -5.24 17.19 -19.10
N ALA A 34 -4.91 18.42 -18.73
CA ALA A 34 -4.52 18.77 -17.37
C ALA A 34 -5.59 18.44 -16.31
N ASN A 35 -6.87 18.30 -16.70
CA ASN A 35 -7.94 17.90 -15.78
C ASN A 35 -7.71 16.48 -15.21
N ASP A 36 -7.05 15.59 -15.97
CA ASP A 36 -6.71 14.25 -15.50
C ASP A 36 -5.74 14.33 -14.30
N LEU A 37 -4.73 15.21 -14.36
CA LEU A 37 -3.81 15.42 -13.24
C LEU A 37 -4.49 16.12 -12.06
N VAL A 38 -5.33 17.12 -12.31
CA VAL A 38 -6.07 17.79 -11.24
C VAL A 38 -6.94 16.78 -10.47
N MET A 39 -7.60 15.86 -11.17
CA MET A 39 -8.39 14.80 -10.53
C MET A 39 -7.49 13.83 -9.74
N ALA A 40 -6.34 13.44 -10.28
CA ALA A 40 -5.38 12.58 -9.59
C ALA A 40 -4.86 13.21 -8.29
N GLU A 41 -4.54 14.51 -8.33
CA GLU A 41 -4.13 15.29 -7.16
C GLU A 41 -5.24 15.39 -6.12
N GLN A 42 -6.49 15.67 -6.52
CA GLN A 42 -7.62 15.73 -5.60
C GLN A 42 -7.90 14.40 -4.88
N ILE A 43 -7.79 13.27 -5.61
CA ILE A 43 -7.92 11.93 -5.00
C ILE A 43 -6.77 11.70 -4.02
N MET A 44 -5.53 12.04 -4.40
CA MET A 44 -4.38 11.81 -3.51
C MET A 44 -4.40 12.73 -2.29
N ASP A 45 -4.84 13.98 -2.43
CA ASP A 45 -4.98 14.94 -1.34
C ASP A 45 -5.96 14.44 -0.26
N PHE A 46 -7.01 13.69 -0.65
CA PHE A 46 -7.86 12.99 0.31
C PHE A 46 -7.04 12.03 1.18
N PHE A 47 -6.18 11.20 0.60
CA PHE A 47 -5.36 10.25 1.37
C PHE A 47 -4.24 10.92 2.15
N VAL A 48 -3.67 12.02 1.66
CA VAL A 48 -2.76 12.87 2.44
C VAL A 48 -3.44 13.31 3.73
N ASN A 49 -4.69 13.77 3.64
CA ASN A 49 -5.46 14.24 4.79
C ASN A 49 -5.96 13.11 5.72
N LYS A 50 -6.17 11.90 5.19
CA LYS A 50 -6.62 10.73 5.96
C LYS A 50 -5.50 9.97 6.64
N TRP A 51 -4.26 10.16 6.22
CA TRP A 51 -3.13 9.42 6.76
C TRP A 51 -2.97 9.66 8.27
N ASN A 52 -3.09 8.58 9.03
CA ASN A 52 -3.05 8.59 10.49
C ASN A 52 -1.84 7.83 11.06
N ARG A 53 -0.89 7.42 10.19
CA ARG A 53 0.29 6.61 10.53
C ARG A 53 0.00 5.21 11.06
N SER A 54 -1.20 4.69 10.80
CA SER A 54 -1.56 3.30 11.08
C SER A 54 -2.20 2.59 9.88
N GLY A 55 -2.16 3.19 8.68
CA GLY A 55 -2.77 2.66 7.45
C GLY A 55 -4.02 3.45 7.00
N PHE A 56 -4.83 2.86 6.13
CA PHE A 56 -6.11 3.43 5.67
C PHE A 56 -7.25 2.44 5.85
N ASP A 57 -8.47 2.97 6.00
CA ASP A 57 -9.66 2.15 5.82
C ASP A 57 -9.72 1.57 4.40
N MET A 58 -10.35 0.41 4.26
CA MET A 58 -10.46 -0.25 2.96
C MET A 58 -11.49 0.45 2.07
N PHE A 59 -12.55 0.99 2.66
CA PHE A 59 -13.63 1.69 1.96
C PHE A 59 -14.03 3.00 2.67
N TYR A 60 -14.34 4.01 1.87
CA TYR A 60 -14.89 5.29 2.31
C TYR A 60 -16.24 5.58 1.62
N ASP A 61 -17.13 6.31 2.30
CA ASP A 61 -18.34 6.86 1.64
C ASP A 61 -17.96 8.08 0.79
N VAL A 62 -18.26 8.05 -0.51
CA VAL A 62 -17.89 9.15 -1.45
C VAL A 62 -18.56 10.48 -1.16
N ARG A 63 -19.63 10.51 -0.36
CA ARG A 63 -20.39 11.73 -0.03
C ARG A 63 -19.93 12.34 1.28
N THR A 64 -19.70 11.51 2.30
CA THR A 64 -19.31 11.99 3.63
C THR A 64 -17.82 11.94 3.88
N GLN A 65 -17.07 11.19 3.05
CA GLN A 65 -15.63 10.94 3.22
C GLN A 65 -15.29 10.16 4.49
N ASP A 66 -16.29 9.58 5.16
CA ASP A 66 -16.08 8.78 6.37
C ASP A 66 -15.71 7.34 6.01
N ALA A 67 -14.99 6.69 6.91
CA ALA A 67 -14.76 5.26 6.86
C ALA A 67 -16.10 4.51 6.88
N GLU A 68 -16.21 3.47 6.07
CA GLU A 68 -17.39 2.59 6.09
C GLU A 68 -17.60 2.01 7.48
N THR A 69 -18.84 1.95 7.95
CA THR A 69 -19.17 1.52 9.32
C THR A 69 -19.15 0.01 9.52
N ILE A 70 -19.20 -0.74 8.42
CA ILE A 70 -19.16 -2.21 8.41
C ILE A 70 -17.75 -2.67 8.84
N PRO A 71 -17.60 -3.40 9.96
CA PRO A 71 -16.31 -3.75 10.54
C PRO A 71 -15.36 -4.46 9.57
N GLU A 72 -15.89 -5.36 8.73
CA GLU A 72 -15.16 -6.11 7.72
C GLU A 72 -14.55 -5.20 6.63
N PHE A 73 -15.03 -3.96 6.52
CA PHE A 73 -14.59 -2.95 5.56
C PHE A 73 -13.71 -1.85 6.19
N LYS A 74 -13.57 -1.84 7.53
CA LYS A 74 -12.67 -0.93 8.27
C LYS A 74 -11.26 -1.47 8.44
N ILE A 75 -10.98 -2.66 7.94
CA ILE A 75 -9.77 -3.35 8.32
C ILE A 75 -8.57 -2.66 7.69
N ILE A 76 -7.67 -2.18 8.55
CA ILE A 76 -6.50 -1.45 8.13
C ILE A 76 -5.38 -2.45 7.84
N HIS A 77 -4.99 -2.53 6.57
CA HIS A 77 -3.96 -3.43 6.08
C HIS A 77 -2.80 -2.67 5.43
N ALA A 78 -1.64 -3.29 5.38
CA ALA A 78 -0.46 -2.82 4.68
C ALA A 78 -0.72 -2.67 3.17
N GLY A 79 -1.48 -3.59 2.57
CA GLY A 79 -1.78 -3.60 1.13
C GLY A 79 -2.37 -2.28 0.60
N PRO A 80 -3.56 -1.84 1.06
CA PRO A 80 -4.16 -0.57 0.61
C PRO A 80 -3.23 0.63 0.80
N ALA A 81 -2.51 0.70 1.94
CA ALA A 81 -1.56 1.77 2.20
C ALA A 81 -0.39 1.74 1.22
N LEU A 82 0.18 0.58 0.93
CA LEU A 82 1.27 0.43 -0.03
C LEU A 82 0.85 0.79 -1.45
N TRP A 83 -0.39 0.48 -1.86
CA TRP A 83 -0.94 0.93 -3.14
C TRP A 83 -1.04 2.45 -3.23
N ILE A 84 -1.50 3.10 -2.15
CA ILE A 84 -1.51 4.57 -2.06
C ILE A 84 -0.09 5.13 -2.10
N GLY A 85 0.85 4.56 -1.36
CA GLY A 85 2.26 4.98 -1.38
C GLY A 85 2.90 4.83 -2.76
N ASP A 86 2.60 3.75 -3.47
CA ASP A 86 3.08 3.51 -4.83
C ASP A 86 2.50 4.54 -5.81
N ALA A 87 1.19 4.81 -5.75
CA ALA A 87 0.53 5.83 -6.56
C ALA A 87 0.99 7.25 -6.22
N ALA A 88 1.24 7.56 -4.95
CA ALA A 88 1.77 8.84 -4.50
C ALA A 88 3.17 9.10 -5.05
N MET A 89 4.03 8.07 -5.12
CA MET A 89 5.32 8.17 -5.79
C MET A 89 5.19 8.43 -7.30
N ASP A 90 4.24 7.77 -7.98
CA ASP A 90 3.99 8.02 -9.41
C ASP A 90 3.52 9.46 -9.65
N LEU A 91 2.65 9.97 -8.77
CA LEU A 91 2.15 11.33 -8.86
C LEU A 91 3.25 12.35 -8.57
N TYR A 92 4.10 12.10 -7.57
CA TYR A 92 5.30 12.91 -7.33
C TYR A 92 6.25 12.91 -8.53
N GLU A 93 6.54 11.75 -9.12
CA GLU A 93 7.35 11.63 -10.33
C GLU A 93 6.79 12.47 -11.48
N LYS A 94 5.46 12.62 -11.54
CA LYS A 94 4.75 13.37 -12.58
C LYS A 94 4.66 14.87 -12.32
N THR A 95 4.41 15.30 -11.08
CA THR A 95 4.10 16.71 -10.74
C THR A 95 5.24 17.42 -10.02
N GLY A 96 6.17 16.69 -9.41
CA GLY A 96 7.20 17.23 -8.54
C GLY A 96 6.68 17.71 -7.18
N ASN A 97 5.39 17.54 -6.87
CA ASN A 97 4.81 17.96 -5.60
C ASN A 97 5.30 17.04 -4.45
N THR A 98 6.14 17.59 -3.57
CA THR A 98 6.79 16.84 -2.50
C THR A 98 5.84 16.34 -1.43
N VAL A 99 4.60 16.85 -1.36
CA VAL A 99 3.57 16.32 -0.44
C VAL A 99 3.34 14.83 -0.70
N TYR A 100 3.26 14.41 -1.96
CA TYR A 100 3.04 13.01 -2.32
C TYR A 100 4.26 12.13 -2.07
N PHE A 101 5.46 12.67 -2.28
CA PHE A 101 6.70 11.99 -1.88
C PHE A 101 6.71 11.73 -0.38
N ASN A 102 6.37 12.73 0.44
CA ASN A 102 6.35 12.61 1.89
C ASN A 102 5.28 11.62 2.37
N LEU A 103 4.10 11.59 1.77
CA LEU A 103 3.07 10.59 2.08
C LEU A 103 3.60 9.18 1.83
N ALA A 104 4.17 8.92 0.66
CA ALA A 104 4.76 7.62 0.34
C ALA A 104 5.88 7.24 1.32
N LEU A 105 6.65 8.23 1.77
CA LEU A 105 7.76 8.04 2.69
C LEU A 105 7.26 7.59 4.06
N GLU A 106 6.22 8.25 4.58
CA GLU A 106 5.58 7.88 5.85
C GLU A 106 4.96 6.48 5.77
N ILE A 107 4.31 6.14 4.64
CA ILE A 107 3.75 4.79 4.40
C ILE A 107 4.86 3.74 4.39
N ALA A 108 5.97 3.99 3.70
CA ALA A 108 7.11 3.08 3.70
C ALA A 108 7.68 2.90 5.11
N GLN A 109 7.88 3.99 5.86
CA GLN A 109 8.36 3.96 7.25
C GLN A 109 7.43 3.16 8.17
N TRP A 110 6.12 3.35 8.06
CA TRP A 110 5.16 2.56 8.80
C TRP A 110 5.23 1.07 8.40
N SER A 111 5.33 0.77 7.10
CA SER A 111 5.46 -0.61 6.61
C SER A 111 6.72 -1.31 7.15
N MET A 112 7.85 -0.58 7.24
CA MET A 112 9.10 -1.07 7.83
C MET A 112 9.00 -1.31 9.34
N SER A 113 8.02 -0.73 10.01
CA SER A 113 7.79 -0.90 11.45
C SER A 113 6.87 -2.07 11.81
N LEU A 114 6.22 -2.66 10.80
CA LEU A 114 5.36 -3.82 10.99
C LEU A 114 6.19 -5.04 11.45
N PRO A 115 5.57 -6.01 12.15
CA PRO A 115 6.26 -7.25 12.48
C PRO A 115 6.82 -7.94 11.23
N HIS A 116 7.98 -8.59 11.36
CA HIS A 116 8.60 -9.38 10.29
C HIS A 116 8.60 -10.88 10.60
N TYR A 117 8.40 -11.70 9.57
CA TYR A 117 8.65 -13.14 9.61
C TYR A 117 9.31 -13.58 8.31
N GLU A 118 10.44 -14.27 8.42
CA GLU A 118 11.30 -14.62 7.27
C GLU A 118 11.56 -13.43 6.34
N SER A 119 11.67 -12.25 6.94
CA SER A 119 11.87 -10.95 6.31
C SER A 119 10.73 -10.43 5.42
N GLY A 120 9.55 -11.06 5.46
CA GLY A 120 8.31 -10.44 4.99
C GLY A 120 7.65 -9.63 6.10
N ILE A 121 7.00 -8.53 5.75
CA ILE A 121 6.21 -7.71 6.68
C ILE A 121 4.82 -8.31 6.91
N ALA A 122 4.28 -8.13 8.12
CA ALA A 122 2.93 -8.53 8.46
C ALA A 122 1.88 -7.69 7.73
N MET A 123 0.64 -8.16 7.72
CA MET A 123 -0.48 -7.47 7.07
C MET A 123 -0.91 -6.21 7.83
N GLY A 124 -0.64 -6.12 9.12
CA GLY A 124 -0.98 -4.96 9.94
C GLY A 124 -0.21 -4.92 11.27
N ASP A 125 -0.35 -3.82 11.99
CA ASP A 125 0.29 -3.56 13.28
C ASP A 125 -0.59 -3.92 14.49
N VAL A 126 -1.89 -4.13 14.27
CA VAL A 126 -2.88 -4.45 15.30
C VAL A 126 -3.67 -5.70 14.93
N ASP A 127 -3.82 -6.62 15.89
CA ASP A 127 -4.70 -7.78 15.74
C ASP A 127 -6.15 -7.36 16.07
N THR A 128 -7.09 -7.83 15.26
CA THR A 128 -8.53 -7.75 15.56
C THR A 128 -9.03 -9.15 15.95
N ASP A 129 -10.27 -9.47 15.61
CA ASP A 129 -10.75 -10.83 15.40
C ASP A 129 -9.92 -11.65 14.38
N VAL A 130 -9.10 -10.98 13.57
CA VAL A 130 -8.13 -11.60 12.67
C VAL A 130 -6.69 -11.24 13.12
N PRO A 131 -5.73 -12.19 13.14
CA PRO A 131 -4.39 -11.98 13.67
C PRO A 131 -3.45 -11.30 12.64
N TRP A 132 -3.74 -10.06 12.25
CA TRP A 132 -3.02 -9.33 11.19
C TRP A 132 -1.52 -9.22 11.38
N ARG A 133 -1.06 -9.13 12.64
CA ARG A 133 0.37 -9.07 13.00
C ARG A 133 1.12 -10.38 12.71
N ARG A 134 0.37 -11.44 12.38
CA ARG A 134 0.86 -12.80 12.14
C ARG A 134 0.51 -13.34 10.76
N ILE A 135 -0.03 -12.49 9.89
CA ILE A 135 -0.34 -12.83 8.51
C ILE A 135 0.67 -12.15 7.60
N PHE A 136 1.43 -12.94 6.86
CA PHE A 136 2.48 -12.48 5.95
C PHE A 136 2.09 -12.90 4.53
N SER A 137 1.27 -12.08 3.87
CA SER A 137 0.82 -12.34 2.49
C SER A 137 1.89 -11.93 1.48
N LEU A 138 1.98 -12.71 0.41
CA LEU A 138 2.77 -12.41 -0.78
C LEU A 138 2.32 -11.09 -1.42
N GLU A 139 1.02 -10.80 -1.41
CA GLU A 139 0.40 -9.66 -2.09
C GLU A 139 1.00 -8.33 -1.63
N HIS A 140 0.83 -7.97 -0.35
CA HIS A 140 1.34 -6.70 0.16
C HIS A 140 2.87 -6.66 0.24
N ASN A 141 3.54 -7.81 0.38
CA ASN A 141 5.00 -7.86 0.33
C ASN A 141 5.54 -7.57 -1.08
N ILE A 142 4.82 -7.95 -2.15
CA ILE A 142 5.12 -7.54 -3.53
C ILE A 142 4.88 -6.03 -3.70
N ASP A 143 3.76 -5.53 -3.17
CA ASP A 143 3.45 -4.09 -3.23
C ASP A 143 4.57 -3.27 -2.55
N PHE A 144 5.07 -3.75 -1.41
CA PHE A 144 6.15 -3.09 -0.69
C PHE A 144 7.46 -3.04 -1.47
N ILE A 145 7.78 -4.11 -2.21
CA ILE A 145 8.92 -4.10 -3.15
C ILE A 145 8.77 -2.98 -4.18
N SER A 146 7.57 -2.75 -4.71
CA SER A 146 7.33 -1.67 -5.68
C SER A 146 7.67 -0.30 -5.07
N VAL A 147 7.18 -0.04 -3.87
CA VAL A 147 7.42 1.22 -3.13
C VAL A 147 8.91 1.40 -2.83
N ILE A 148 9.60 0.39 -2.29
CA ILE A 148 11.03 0.48 -1.97
C ILE A 148 11.85 0.74 -3.25
N LYS A 149 11.56 0.03 -4.34
CA LYS A 149 12.26 0.23 -5.62
C LYS A 149 12.12 1.65 -6.14
N LYS A 150 10.95 2.28 -5.96
CA LYS A 150 10.74 3.69 -6.32
C LYS A 150 11.62 4.60 -5.49
N PHE A 151 11.71 4.42 -4.17
CA PHE A 151 12.62 5.20 -3.33
C PHE A 151 14.09 5.01 -3.68
N LEU A 152 14.53 3.79 -3.99
CA LEU A 152 15.92 3.53 -4.34
C LEU A 152 16.38 4.27 -5.62
N LYS A 153 15.47 4.69 -6.51
CA LYS A 153 15.80 5.60 -7.63
C LYS A 153 16.28 6.98 -7.17
N TYR A 154 16.00 7.35 -5.92
CA TYR A 154 16.30 8.64 -5.30
C TYR A 154 17.40 8.55 -4.24
N LYS A 155 18.07 7.40 -4.08
CA LYS A 155 19.08 7.17 -3.01
C LYS A 155 20.25 8.16 -3.02
N ASP A 156 20.63 8.66 -4.20
CA ASP A 156 21.72 9.62 -4.36
C ASP A 156 21.24 11.08 -4.29
N LYS A 157 19.96 11.31 -4.00
CA LYS A 157 19.36 12.64 -3.83
C LYS A 157 19.18 12.93 -2.35
N ASN A 158 19.37 14.19 -1.96
CA ASN A 158 19.16 14.68 -0.57
C ASN A 158 17.69 14.63 -0.10
N MET A 159 16.83 13.85 -0.75
CA MET A 159 15.40 13.71 -0.42
C MET A 159 15.14 12.58 0.59
N LEU A 160 16.09 11.66 0.77
CA LEU A 160 15.96 10.51 1.67
C LEU A 160 16.71 10.70 3.00
N LEU A 161 16.92 11.94 3.44
CA LEU A 161 17.70 12.21 4.67
C LEU A 161 17.12 11.56 5.93
N SER A 162 15.84 11.18 5.92
CA SER A 162 15.15 10.51 7.03
C SER A 162 15.07 8.99 6.89
N ILE A 163 15.58 8.39 5.82
CA ILE A 163 15.61 6.93 5.63
C ILE A 163 17.03 6.48 5.28
N ASP A 164 17.54 5.51 6.01
CA ASP A 164 18.79 4.85 5.67
C ASP A 164 18.65 4.07 4.36
N THR A 165 19.36 4.51 3.32
CA THR A 165 19.30 3.88 1.99
C THR A 165 19.88 2.47 2.00
N ASN A 166 20.85 2.16 2.88
CA ASN A 166 21.33 0.78 3.06
C ASN A 166 20.25 -0.11 3.67
N PHE A 167 19.42 0.47 4.55
CA PHE A 167 18.27 -0.23 5.10
C PHE A 167 17.26 -0.58 4.00
N LEU A 168 16.94 0.37 3.10
CA LEU A 168 16.05 0.10 1.95
C LEU A 168 16.60 -1.00 1.02
N GLU A 169 17.90 -1.01 0.74
CA GLU A 169 18.52 -2.07 -0.07
C GLU A 169 18.47 -3.44 0.62
N THR A 170 18.71 -3.46 1.94
CA THR A 170 18.60 -4.66 2.76
C THR A 170 17.17 -5.19 2.77
N GLU A 171 16.19 -4.30 2.98
CA GLU A 171 14.77 -4.63 3.02
C GLU A 171 14.28 -5.17 1.67
N LEU A 172 14.72 -4.57 0.55
CA LEU A 172 14.44 -5.10 -0.78
C LEU A 172 14.96 -6.53 -0.96
N SER A 173 16.21 -6.78 -0.56
CA SER A 173 16.84 -8.11 -0.66
C SER A 173 16.07 -9.14 0.18
N ASN A 174 15.70 -8.74 1.39
CA ASN A 174 14.91 -9.51 2.34
C ASN A 174 13.54 -9.92 1.77
N LEU A 175 12.76 -8.96 1.25
CA LEU A 175 11.45 -9.22 0.66
C LEU A 175 11.54 -10.11 -0.58
N ILE A 176 12.57 -9.94 -1.41
CA ILE A 176 12.84 -10.86 -2.54
C ILE A 176 13.12 -12.27 -2.03
N GLY A 177 13.88 -12.40 -0.94
CA GLY A 177 14.12 -13.68 -0.26
C GLY A 177 12.82 -14.32 0.23
N PHE A 178 11.94 -13.54 0.85
CA PHE A 178 10.61 -13.98 1.29
C PHE A 178 9.78 -14.53 0.12
N ILE A 179 9.69 -13.79 -1.01
CA ILE A 179 8.95 -14.24 -2.21
C ILE A 179 9.53 -15.54 -2.77
N LYS A 180 10.86 -15.63 -2.88
CA LYS A 180 11.52 -16.83 -3.44
C LYS A 180 11.20 -18.10 -2.64
N LYS A 181 11.09 -17.99 -1.31
CA LYS A 181 10.71 -19.12 -0.44
C LYS A 181 9.27 -19.61 -0.66
N ARG A 182 8.43 -18.83 -1.35
CA ARG A 182 7.01 -19.15 -1.59
C ARG A 182 6.81 -19.80 -2.95
N TYR A 183 7.85 -19.84 -3.79
CA TYR A 183 7.79 -20.44 -5.11
C TYR A 183 7.79 -21.97 -5.00
N ASN A 184 6.79 -22.60 -5.58
CA ASN A 184 6.74 -24.05 -5.74
C ASN A 184 7.23 -24.41 -7.16
N PRO A 185 8.41 -25.06 -7.30
CA PRO A 185 8.97 -25.40 -8.60
C PRO A 185 8.19 -26.49 -9.34
N GLU A 186 7.40 -27.31 -8.64
CA GLU A 186 6.62 -28.39 -9.27
C GLU A 186 5.38 -27.84 -9.98
N SER A 187 4.74 -26.81 -9.41
CA SER A 187 3.54 -26.19 -9.99
C SER A 187 3.82 -24.91 -10.77
N GLY A 188 4.98 -24.28 -10.54
CA GLY A 188 5.30 -22.96 -11.08
C GLY A 188 4.53 -21.81 -10.42
N LEU A 189 3.83 -22.06 -9.31
CA LEU A 189 3.02 -21.07 -8.60
C LEU A 189 3.69 -20.63 -7.29
N LEU A 190 3.31 -19.45 -6.80
CA LEU A 190 3.71 -18.94 -5.50
C LEU A 190 2.60 -19.21 -4.47
N ASN A 191 2.94 -19.67 -3.28
CA ASN A 191 2.00 -19.70 -2.14
C ASN A 191 1.61 -18.27 -1.76
N ARG A 192 0.34 -18.08 -1.36
CA ARG A 192 -0.25 -16.78 -1.00
C ARG A 192 0.43 -16.13 0.21
N GLY A 193 1.09 -16.88 1.07
CA GLY A 193 1.76 -16.33 2.24
C GLY A 193 2.05 -17.35 3.32
N VAL A 194 2.20 -16.87 4.56
CA VAL A 194 2.35 -17.67 5.77
C VAL A 194 1.51 -17.04 6.89
N GLY A 195 0.79 -17.86 7.65
CA GLY A 195 0.16 -17.45 8.91
C GLY A 195 0.91 -18.04 10.11
N LEU A 196 1.03 -17.30 11.21
CA LEU A 196 1.61 -17.82 12.46
C LEU A 196 0.51 -18.05 13.51
N ASP A 197 0.56 -19.19 14.21
CA ASP A 197 -0.27 -19.41 15.40
C ASP A 197 0.22 -18.60 16.62
N ASP A 198 -0.45 -18.71 17.77
CA ASP A 198 -0.07 -17.96 18.99
C ASP A 198 1.32 -18.34 19.53
N ARG A 199 1.88 -19.46 19.07
CA ARG A 199 3.22 -19.95 19.45
C ARG A 199 4.28 -19.55 18.43
N GLY A 200 3.91 -18.82 17.37
CA GLY A 200 4.80 -18.44 16.28
C GLY A 200 5.09 -19.57 15.29
N ILE A 201 4.26 -20.64 15.28
CA ILE A 201 4.42 -21.75 14.34
C ILE A 201 3.71 -21.41 13.03
N ALA A 202 4.43 -21.56 11.92
CA ALA A 202 3.94 -21.28 10.58
C ALA A 202 2.97 -22.35 10.06
N HIS A 203 1.90 -21.89 9.40
CA HIS A 203 0.89 -22.68 8.69
C HIS A 203 0.66 -22.11 7.28
#